data_AF-A0A226DKZ7-F1
#
_entry.id   AF-A0A226DKZ7-F1
#
_cell.length_a   1.000
_cell.length_b   1.000
_cell.length_c   1.000
_cell.angle_alpha   90.00
_cell.angle_beta   90.00
_cell.angle_gamma   90.00
#
_symmetry.space_group_name_H-M   'P 1'
#
loop_
_entity.id
_entity.type
_entity.pdbx_description
1 polymer ?
#
loop_
_entity_poly.entity_id
_entity_poly.type
_entity_poly.pdbx_seq_one_letter_code
_entity_poly.pdbx_strand_id
1 'polypeptide(L)'
;MDNFLRKLASPTFHSETSYLPAMTSTTKWLVKSFAIPIISEIGGQGYSIIKKPKHWAIYFLTSLIYFLHNVTYAYWFYENIYKSNGTESLQVWQKVISFFFLSKHSMVIGIHLCLLFRRRELLQVMKTCTWIETTCRGVGASGYTKLSILSHLDASKFSLFAVPIVLGTLGLFRPCMPPSIANTLILECRTGWGDQDAELKLDHGLAGFRVAQVFQNLTNSVMRKPLNNLFVLLCIVCQVISLYVIITSWANISLGVFAFFYLMGFDFFIMIHVTLHSQSKSYVASLKFAENMKSLQSRNPWFRKFLKSCPPLKVGMGDGKFFDALSAFVIFQFCVDRLINLLLMEK
;
A
#
# COMPACT_ATOMS: atom_id res chain seq x y z
N MET A 1 8.67 -26.16 31.71
CA MET A 1 8.96 -24.81 31.16
C MET A 1 7.83 -24.27 30.27
N ASP A 2 6.93 -25.16 29.88
CA ASP A 2 6.13 -25.13 28.66
C ASP A 2 4.94 -24.19 28.76
N ASN A 3 4.44 -23.95 29.97
CA ASN A 3 3.36 -23.00 30.23
C ASN A 3 3.80 -21.54 30.01
N PHE A 4 5.10 -21.24 30.13
CA PHE A 4 5.66 -19.91 29.83
C PHE A 4 5.89 -19.74 28.33
N LEU A 5 6.47 -20.74 27.66
CA LEU A 5 6.62 -20.75 26.21
C LEU A 5 5.26 -20.76 25.49
N ARG A 6 4.25 -21.47 26.02
CA ARG A 6 2.87 -21.41 25.51
C ARG A 6 2.26 -20.02 25.67
N LYS A 7 2.45 -19.35 26.82
CA LYS A 7 2.03 -17.93 27.00
C LYS A 7 2.73 -16.97 26.03
N LEU A 8 4.03 -17.16 25.76
CA LEU A 8 4.79 -16.34 24.80
C LEU A 8 4.40 -16.63 23.35
N ALA A 9 4.10 -17.87 23.00
CA ALA A 9 3.61 -18.27 21.68
C ALA A 9 2.14 -17.88 21.44
N SER A 10 1.37 -17.60 22.50
CA SER A 10 -0.03 -17.17 22.40
C SER A 10 -0.37 -15.95 23.28
N PRO A 11 0.21 -14.75 23.05
CA PRO A 11 -0.03 -13.57 23.89
C PRO A 11 -1.48 -13.05 23.89
N THR A 12 -2.28 -13.46 22.91
CA THR A 12 -3.62 -12.90 22.63
C THR A 12 -4.73 -13.94 22.39
N PHE A 13 -4.46 -15.25 22.48
CA PHE A 13 -5.49 -16.29 22.27
C PHE A 13 -6.44 -16.44 23.49
N HIS A 14 -7.31 -15.45 23.68
CA HIS A 14 -8.58 -15.62 24.37
C HIS A 14 -9.67 -15.94 23.32
N SER A 15 -9.99 -17.25 23.20
CA SER A 15 -11.14 -17.82 22.48
C SER A 15 -11.69 -17.00 21.31
N GLU A 16 -11.05 -17.13 20.13
CA GLU A 16 -11.41 -16.47 18.88
C GLU A 16 -12.84 -16.83 18.41
N THR A 17 -13.81 -16.09 18.92
CA THR A 17 -15.25 -16.29 18.68
C THR A 17 -15.94 -14.99 18.26
N SER A 18 -15.18 -13.92 18.12
CA SER A 18 -15.65 -12.55 17.96
C SER A 18 -14.59 -11.68 17.29
N TYR A 19 -15.00 -10.82 16.35
CA TYR A 19 -14.17 -9.72 15.84
C TYR A 19 -14.07 -8.56 16.84
N LEU A 20 -14.95 -8.48 17.85
CA LEU A 20 -15.02 -7.38 18.82
C LEU A 20 -13.67 -7.01 19.46
N PRO A 21 -12.81 -7.94 19.92
CA PRO A 21 -11.52 -7.58 20.52
C PRO A 21 -10.58 -6.92 19.50
N ALA A 22 -10.53 -7.45 18.27
CA ALA A 22 -9.70 -6.93 17.20
C ALA A 22 -10.20 -5.58 16.68
N MET A 23 -11.52 -5.42 16.48
CA MET A 23 -12.14 -4.15 16.11
C MET A 23 -11.93 -3.10 17.20
N THR A 24 -12.19 -3.45 18.47
CA THR A 24 -11.95 -2.57 19.63
C THR A 24 -10.48 -2.18 19.74
N SER A 25 -9.55 -3.10 19.44
CA SER A 25 -8.11 -2.82 19.37
C SER A 25 -7.79 -1.82 18.25
N THR A 26 -8.18 -2.11 16.99
CA THR A 26 -7.96 -1.22 15.84
C THR A 26 -8.55 0.17 16.09
N THR A 27 -9.78 0.24 16.60
CA THR A 27 -10.45 1.51 16.93
C THR A 27 -9.75 2.25 18.07
N LYS A 28 -9.36 1.57 19.16
CA LYS A 28 -8.57 2.21 20.24
C LYS A 28 -7.24 2.76 19.73
N TRP A 29 -6.60 2.10 18.77
CA TRP A 29 -5.40 2.62 18.10
C TRP A 29 -5.69 3.85 17.23
N LEU A 30 -6.68 3.81 16.34
CA LEU A 30 -7.06 4.94 15.47
C LEU A 30 -7.54 6.17 16.26
N VAL A 31 -8.23 5.95 17.38
CA VAL A 31 -8.64 7.00 18.33
C VAL A 31 -7.42 7.56 19.08
N LYS A 32 -6.52 6.70 19.57
CA LYS A 32 -5.30 7.14 20.28
C LYS A 32 -4.30 7.87 19.39
N SER A 33 -4.24 7.57 18.10
CA SER A 33 -3.41 8.29 17.13
C SER A 33 -4.03 9.61 16.67
N PHE A 34 -5.28 9.91 17.08
CA PHE A 34 -6.07 11.06 16.64
C PHE A 34 -6.20 11.16 15.11
N ALA A 35 -6.07 10.05 14.38
CA ALA A 35 -6.27 10.01 12.93
C ALA A 35 -7.75 10.14 12.53
N ILE A 36 -8.69 9.97 13.48
CA ILE A 36 -10.13 10.11 13.27
C ILE A 36 -10.76 11.06 14.31
N PRO A 37 -11.80 11.84 13.95
CA PRO A 37 -12.47 12.83 14.82
C PRO A 37 -13.47 12.19 15.80
N ILE A 38 -13.13 11.02 16.35
CA ILE A 38 -13.97 10.18 17.21
C ILE A 38 -13.17 9.82 18.47
N ILE A 39 -13.85 9.70 19.61
CA ILE A 39 -13.27 9.27 20.88
C ILE A 39 -13.99 8.04 21.43
N SER A 40 -13.25 7.19 22.15
CA SER A 40 -13.81 6.09 22.96
C SER A 40 -14.26 6.63 24.31
N GLU A 41 -15.44 6.24 24.74
CA GLU A 41 -16.01 6.68 26.01
C GLU A 41 -15.38 5.93 27.18
N ILE A 42 -15.25 6.60 28.33
CA ILE A 42 -14.65 6.02 29.54
C ILE A 42 -15.55 4.88 30.02
N GLY A 43 -14.95 3.72 30.35
CA GLY A 43 -15.67 2.46 30.56
C GLY A 43 -15.87 1.61 29.29
N GLY A 44 -15.56 2.14 28.10
CA GLY A 44 -15.47 1.36 26.87
C GLY A 44 -16.80 0.93 26.23
N GLN A 45 -17.94 1.35 26.77
CA GLN A 45 -19.28 0.99 26.26
C GLN A 45 -19.70 1.77 25.00
N GLY A 46 -18.92 2.74 24.53
CA GLY A 46 -19.33 3.57 23.41
C GLY A 46 -18.23 4.35 22.70
N TYR A 47 -18.64 4.92 21.57
CA TYR A 47 -17.90 5.90 20.79
C TYR A 47 -18.75 7.16 20.66
N SER A 48 -18.10 8.33 20.61
CA SER A 48 -18.75 9.59 20.26
C SER A 48 -17.82 10.50 19.45
N ILE A 49 -18.40 11.46 18.73
CA ILE A 49 -17.63 12.56 18.11
C ILE A 49 -16.95 13.34 19.25
N ILE A 50 -15.74 13.83 18.99
CA ILE A 50 -14.97 14.61 19.96
C ILE A 50 -15.80 15.81 20.47
N LYS A 51 -16.06 15.86 21.79
CA LYS A 51 -16.77 16.97 22.46
C LYS A 51 -15.84 17.91 23.23
N LYS A 52 -14.79 17.40 23.88
CA LYS A 52 -13.91 18.20 24.75
C LYS A 52 -12.92 19.02 23.90
N PRO A 53 -12.72 20.33 24.15
CA PRO A 53 -11.83 21.17 23.35
C PRO A 53 -10.37 20.69 23.38
N LYS A 54 -9.89 20.14 24.51
CA LYS A 54 -8.54 19.56 24.62
C LYS A 54 -8.28 18.44 23.60
N HIS A 55 -9.28 17.63 23.25
CA HIS A 55 -9.13 16.58 22.26
C HIS A 55 -9.26 17.10 20.82
N TRP A 56 -10.03 18.16 20.58
CA TRP A 56 -10.03 18.88 19.30
C TRP A 56 -8.68 19.55 19.03
N ALA A 57 -8.06 20.13 20.06
CA ALA A 57 -6.71 20.69 19.95
C ALA A 57 -5.67 19.64 19.57
N ILE A 58 -5.71 18.45 20.17
CA ILE A 58 -4.80 17.34 19.79
C ILE A 58 -5.09 16.87 18.35
N TYR A 59 -6.35 16.63 17.98
CA TYR A 59 -6.72 16.25 16.61
C TYR A 59 -6.26 17.28 15.56
N PHE A 60 -6.49 18.56 15.83
CA PHE A 60 -6.05 19.64 14.95
C PHE A 60 -4.53 19.75 14.89
N LEU A 61 -3.82 19.58 16.01
CA LEU A 61 -2.36 19.55 16.05
C LEU A 61 -1.79 18.37 15.26
N THR A 62 -2.38 17.17 15.36
CA THR A 62 -2.00 16.00 14.55
C THR A 62 -2.23 16.26 13.06
N SER A 63 -3.38 16.83 12.68
CA SER A 63 -3.66 17.22 11.29
C SER A 63 -2.71 18.33 10.80
N LEU A 64 -2.35 19.27 11.66
CA LEU A 64 -1.40 20.34 11.38
C LEU A 64 0.02 19.79 11.21
N ILE A 65 0.43 18.77 11.97
CA ILE A 65 1.72 18.09 11.77
C ILE A 65 1.77 17.42 10.39
N TYR A 66 0.71 16.74 9.95
CA TYR A 66 0.66 16.18 8.58
C TYR A 66 0.62 17.27 7.49
N PHE A 67 -0.04 18.41 7.74
CA PHE A 67 -0.01 19.58 6.87
C PHE A 67 1.38 20.18 6.77
N LEU A 68 2.04 20.43 7.89
CA LEU A 68 3.41 20.92 7.95
C LEU A 68 4.40 19.96 7.27
N HIS A 69 4.25 18.63 7.43
CA HIS A 69 5.05 17.67 6.65
C HIS A 69 4.85 17.85 5.14
N ASN A 70 3.60 17.97 4.66
CA ASN A 70 3.36 18.26 3.23
C ASN A 70 3.98 19.59 2.79
N VAL A 71 3.84 20.65 3.59
CA VAL A 71 4.44 21.96 3.29
C VAL A 71 5.97 21.86 3.29
N THR A 72 6.59 21.12 4.21
CA THR A 72 8.05 20.87 4.22
C THR A 72 8.48 20.06 3.00
N TYR A 73 7.77 18.99 2.60
CA TYR A 73 8.09 18.26 1.38
C TYR A 73 7.86 19.10 0.12
N ALA A 74 6.79 19.90 0.05
CA ALA A 74 6.49 20.77 -1.07
C ALA A 74 7.46 21.95 -1.17
N TYR A 75 7.88 22.53 -0.04
CA TYR A 75 8.90 23.58 0.02
C TYR A 75 10.29 23.03 -0.32
N TRP A 76 10.66 21.87 0.22
CA TRP A 76 11.89 21.16 -0.17
C TRP A 76 11.89 20.87 -1.67
N PHE A 77 10.78 20.36 -2.21
CA PHE A 77 10.61 20.10 -3.63
C PHE A 77 10.72 21.39 -4.45
N TYR A 78 10.09 22.47 -4.02
CA TYR A 78 10.20 23.79 -4.66
C TYR A 78 11.65 24.31 -4.68
N GLU A 79 12.33 24.36 -3.54
CA GLU A 79 13.73 24.80 -3.45
C GLU A 79 14.67 23.91 -4.27
N ASN A 80 14.61 22.59 -4.09
CA ASN A 80 15.59 21.64 -4.64
C ASN A 80 15.33 21.24 -6.11
N ILE A 81 14.14 21.52 -6.65
CA ILE A 81 13.73 21.08 -8.00
C ILE A 81 13.30 22.26 -8.89
N TYR A 82 12.62 23.26 -8.32
CA TYR A 82 12.08 24.39 -9.09
C TYR A 82 12.97 25.64 -9.02
N LYS A 83 13.52 25.97 -7.85
CA LYS A 83 14.32 27.19 -7.58
C LYS A 83 15.84 26.96 -7.62
N SER A 84 16.30 25.71 -7.55
CA SER A 84 17.69 25.36 -7.88
C SER A 84 17.97 25.67 -9.36
N ASN A 85 18.80 26.70 -9.61
CA ASN A 85 19.22 27.17 -10.93
C ASN A 85 20.20 26.20 -11.65
N GLY A 86 20.10 24.90 -11.38
CA GLY A 86 20.92 23.85 -11.99
C GLY A 86 22.34 23.72 -11.44
N THR A 87 22.75 24.54 -10.47
CA THR A 87 24.12 24.56 -9.92
C THR A 87 24.49 23.27 -9.18
N GLU A 88 23.52 22.62 -8.53
CA GLU A 88 23.67 21.28 -7.98
C GLU A 88 22.50 20.38 -8.38
N SER A 89 22.82 19.18 -8.86
CA SER A 89 21.84 18.22 -9.34
C SER A 89 21.64 17.10 -8.31
N LEU A 90 20.56 17.19 -7.54
CA LEU A 90 20.17 16.09 -6.66
C LEU A 90 20.02 14.80 -7.46
N GLN A 91 20.54 13.71 -6.89
CA GLN A 91 20.53 12.40 -7.53
C GLN A 91 19.11 11.96 -7.84
N VAL A 92 18.98 11.17 -8.89
CA VAL A 92 17.76 10.50 -9.36
C VAL A 92 16.93 10.02 -8.15
N TRP A 93 17.22 8.88 -7.54
CA TRP A 93 16.33 8.25 -6.54
C TRP A 93 15.82 9.18 -5.41
N GLN A 94 16.57 10.22 -5.02
CA GLN A 94 16.17 11.18 -3.99
C GLN A 94 14.86 11.90 -4.33
N LYS A 95 14.66 12.34 -5.58
CA LYS A 95 13.41 13.06 -5.95
C LYS A 95 12.23 12.12 -6.25
N VAL A 96 12.47 10.83 -6.55
CA VAL A 96 11.42 9.78 -6.46
C VAL A 96 10.94 9.71 -5.03
N ILE A 97 11.85 9.54 -4.08
CA ILE A 97 11.50 9.33 -2.67
C ILE A 97 10.77 10.57 -2.12
N SER A 98 11.24 11.78 -2.43
CA SER A 98 10.54 13.02 -2.03
C SER A 98 9.18 13.19 -2.72
N PHE A 99 9.00 12.83 -3.99
CA PHE A 99 7.70 12.88 -4.66
C PHE A 99 6.73 11.81 -4.13
N PHE A 100 7.20 10.58 -3.94
CA PHE A 100 6.48 9.50 -3.30
C PHE A 100 6.02 9.89 -1.89
N PHE A 101 6.90 10.49 -1.07
CA PHE A 101 6.52 11.00 0.23
C PHE A 101 5.53 12.17 0.13
N LEU A 102 5.72 13.15 -0.76
CA LEU A 102 4.78 14.25 -0.95
C LEU A 102 3.38 13.73 -1.33
N SER A 103 3.31 12.85 -2.34
CA SER A 103 2.07 12.19 -2.79
C SER A 103 1.39 11.38 -1.67
N LYS A 104 2.15 10.56 -0.95
CA LYS A 104 1.67 9.77 0.19
C LYS A 104 1.10 10.67 1.30
N HIS A 105 1.84 11.71 1.71
CA HIS A 105 1.38 12.60 2.77
C HIS A 105 0.18 13.46 2.31
N SER A 106 0.07 13.79 1.02
CA SER A 106 -1.08 14.50 0.46
C SER A 106 -2.34 13.62 0.45
N MET A 107 -2.20 12.35 0.09
CA MET A 107 -3.29 11.36 0.21
C MET A 107 -3.75 11.20 1.68
N VAL A 108 -2.81 11.18 2.64
CA VAL A 108 -3.14 11.11 4.07
C VAL A 108 -3.95 12.34 4.54
N ILE A 109 -3.65 13.55 4.05
CA ILE A 109 -4.47 14.74 4.33
C ILE A 109 -5.87 14.62 3.71
N GLY A 110 -5.96 14.21 2.44
CA GLY A 110 -7.26 14.01 1.78
C GLY A 110 -8.17 13.04 2.55
N ILE A 111 -7.58 11.97 3.09
CA ILE A 111 -8.27 11.01 3.98
C ILE A 111 -8.70 11.67 5.31
N HIS A 112 -7.82 12.41 5.99
CA HIS A 112 -8.17 13.11 7.23
C HIS A 112 -9.32 14.10 7.02
N LEU A 113 -9.28 14.90 5.95
CA LEU A 113 -10.34 15.86 5.61
C LEU A 113 -11.66 15.14 5.29
N CYS A 114 -11.63 14.06 4.50
CA CYS A 114 -12.83 13.27 4.20
C CYS A 114 -13.49 12.70 5.47
N LEU A 115 -12.68 12.14 6.38
CA LEU A 115 -13.14 11.58 7.66
C LEU A 115 -13.60 12.70 8.63
N LEU A 116 -13.01 13.90 8.56
CA LEU A 116 -13.45 15.08 9.30
C LEU A 116 -14.86 15.52 8.88
N PHE A 117 -15.13 15.62 7.57
CA PHE A 117 -16.45 15.97 7.07
C PHE A 117 -17.49 14.86 7.37
N ARG A 118 -17.18 13.59 7.05
CA ARG A 118 -18.11 12.44 7.22
C ARG A 118 -18.13 11.84 8.62
N ARG A 119 -17.68 12.59 9.64
CA ARG A 119 -17.53 12.12 11.04
C ARG A 119 -18.79 11.57 11.70
N ARG A 120 -19.98 12.03 11.27
CA ARG A 120 -21.28 11.52 11.74
C ARG A 120 -21.56 10.11 11.21
N GLU A 121 -21.35 9.90 9.91
CA GLU A 121 -21.54 8.61 9.23
C GLU A 121 -20.51 7.58 9.74
N LEU A 122 -19.25 7.99 9.88
CA LEU A 122 -18.19 7.15 10.45
C LEU A 122 -18.56 6.65 11.86
N LEU A 123 -19.07 7.55 12.72
CA LEU A 123 -19.55 7.17 14.05
C LEU A 123 -20.74 6.19 13.97
N GLN A 124 -21.69 6.42 13.06
CA GLN A 124 -22.84 5.53 12.88
C GLN A 124 -22.39 4.14 12.45
N VAL A 125 -21.51 4.01 11.45
CA VAL A 125 -20.93 2.73 11.02
C VAL A 125 -20.26 2.01 12.20
N MET A 126 -19.41 2.71 12.97
CA MET A 126 -18.73 2.11 14.12
C MET A 126 -19.69 1.64 15.22
N LYS A 127 -20.77 2.40 15.50
CA LYS A 127 -21.82 1.98 16.44
C LYS A 127 -22.59 0.76 15.91
N THR A 128 -23.00 0.78 14.64
CA THR A 128 -23.73 -0.34 14.01
C THR A 128 -22.90 -1.62 14.02
N CYS A 129 -21.61 -1.58 13.64
CA CYS A 129 -20.75 -2.76 13.70
C CYS A 129 -20.60 -3.31 15.14
N THR A 130 -20.44 -2.42 16.12
CA THR A 130 -20.34 -2.82 17.54
C THR A 130 -21.63 -3.47 18.03
N TRP A 131 -22.79 -2.90 17.68
CA TRP A 131 -24.10 -3.42 18.04
C TRP A 131 -24.40 -4.78 17.41
N ILE A 132 -24.17 -4.95 16.10
CA ILE A 132 -24.32 -6.23 15.40
C ILE A 132 -23.50 -7.31 16.12
N GLU A 133 -22.22 -7.02 16.38
CA GLU A 133 -21.28 -7.94 17.00
C GLU A 133 -21.70 -8.32 18.44
N THR A 134 -22.18 -7.38 19.26
CA THR A 134 -22.68 -7.72 20.61
C THR A 134 -24.01 -8.47 20.57
N THR A 135 -24.90 -8.15 19.64
CA THR A 135 -26.19 -8.85 19.48
C THR A 135 -25.95 -10.29 19.00
N CYS A 136 -25.08 -10.51 18.02
CA CYS A 136 -24.72 -11.86 17.57
C CYS A 136 -24.16 -12.70 18.72
N ARG A 137 -23.25 -12.16 19.55
CA ARG A 137 -22.75 -12.85 20.73
C ARG A 137 -23.82 -13.11 21.80
N GLY A 138 -24.76 -12.18 21.99
CA GLY A 138 -25.90 -12.36 22.90
C GLY A 138 -26.83 -13.52 22.51
N VAL A 139 -26.91 -13.83 21.22
CA VAL A 139 -27.64 -14.98 20.65
C VAL A 139 -26.76 -16.26 20.64
N GLY A 140 -25.53 -16.21 21.17
CA GLY A 140 -24.60 -17.34 21.24
C GLY A 140 -23.75 -17.59 20.00
N ALA A 141 -23.75 -16.67 19.02
CA ALA A 141 -22.90 -16.81 17.84
C ALA A 141 -21.42 -16.82 18.22
N SER A 142 -20.68 -17.77 17.66
CA SER A 142 -19.25 -18.00 17.92
C SER A 142 -18.58 -18.63 16.69
N GLY A 143 -17.24 -18.66 16.63
CA GLY A 143 -16.48 -19.32 15.56
C GLY A 143 -16.56 -18.69 14.15
N TYR A 144 -17.30 -17.60 13.96
CA TYR A 144 -17.45 -16.91 12.66
C TYR A 144 -16.27 -15.97 12.32
N THR A 145 -15.28 -15.89 13.21
CA THR A 145 -14.09 -15.04 13.08
C THR A 145 -13.03 -15.73 12.24
N LYS A 146 -12.72 -15.18 11.05
CA LYS A 146 -11.68 -15.72 10.17
C LYS A 146 -10.33 -15.13 10.55
N LEU A 147 -9.45 -15.97 11.09
CA LEU A 147 -8.07 -15.62 11.48
C LEU A 147 -7.30 -14.89 10.37
N SER A 148 -7.53 -15.22 9.09
CA SER A 148 -6.90 -14.51 7.96
C SER A 148 -7.29 -13.03 7.85
N ILE A 149 -8.53 -12.67 8.19
CA ILE A 149 -9.00 -11.28 8.21
C ILE A 149 -8.35 -10.54 9.39
N LEU A 150 -8.26 -11.20 10.55
CA LEU A 150 -7.54 -10.66 11.70
C LEU A 150 -6.05 -10.43 11.39
N SER A 151 -5.36 -11.41 10.80
CA SER A 151 -3.94 -11.31 10.48
C SER A 151 -3.65 -10.22 9.44
N HIS A 152 -4.53 -9.99 8.46
CA HIS A 152 -4.37 -8.86 7.54
C HIS A 152 -4.56 -7.51 8.24
N LEU A 153 -5.54 -7.38 9.13
CA LEU A 153 -5.73 -6.18 9.95
C LEU A 153 -4.52 -5.92 10.85
N ASP A 154 -4.02 -6.93 11.57
CA ASP A 154 -2.86 -6.78 12.46
C ASP A 154 -1.55 -6.55 11.69
N ALA A 155 -1.36 -7.16 10.51
CA ALA A 155 -0.25 -6.83 9.61
C ALA A 155 -0.32 -5.37 9.12
N SER A 156 -1.52 -4.83 8.84
CA SER A 156 -1.69 -3.42 8.48
C SER A 156 -1.40 -2.45 9.64
N LYS A 157 -1.68 -2.85 10.89
CA LYS A 157 -1.23 -2.10 12.08
C LYS A 157 0.28 -2.15 12.20
N PHE A 158 0.87 -3.32 11.98
CA PHE A 158 2.31 -3.50 12.06
C PHE A 158 3.04 -2.63 11.02
N SER A 159 2.62 -2.60 9.75
CA SER A 159 3.24 -1.71 8.75
C SER A 159 3.09 -0.22 9.08
N LEU A 160 1.97 0.18 9.69
CA LEU A 160 1.72 1.55 10.17
C LEU A 160 2.71 2.03 11.24
N PHE A 161 3.28 1.13 12.04
CA PHE A 161 4.31 1.47 13.03
C PHE A 161 5.72 1.09 12.57
N ALA A 162 5.90 -0.07 11.96
CA ALA A 162 7.18 -0.56 11.48
C ALA A 162 7.77 0.36 10.40
N VAL A 163 6.96 0.94 9.49
CA VAL A 163 7.50 1.86 8.49
C VAL A 163 8.01 3.16 9.14
N PRO A 164 7.26 3.89 10.00
CA PRO A 164 7.81 5.03 10.73
C PRO A 164 8.96 4.68 11.69
N ILE A 165 8.93 3.52 12.36
CA ILE A 165 10.03 3.10 13.26
C ILE A 165 11.29 2.79 12.47
N VAL A 166 11.20 2.05 11.36
CA VAL A 166 12.35 1.73 10.49
C VAL A 166 12.87 2.99 9.80
N LEU A 167 12.01 3.86 9.26
CA LEU A 167 12.46 5.13 8.68
C LEU A 167 13.05 6.07 9.74
N GLY A 168 12.55 6.02 10.98
CA GLY A 168 13.09 6.78 12.11
C GLY A 168 14.43 6.26 12.63
N THR A 169 14.61 4.94 12.77
CA THR A 169 15.90 4.36 13.14
C THR A 169 16.92 4.47 12.01
N LEU A 170 16.51 4.31 10.75
CA LEU A 170 17.35 4.68 9.60
C LEU A 170 17.75 6.16 9.66
N GLY A 171 16.82 7.08 9.95
CA GLY A 171 17.13 8.50 10.14
C GLY A 171 18.01 8.84 11.35
N LEU A 172 18.13 7.94 12.33
CA LEU A 172 19.03 8.10 13.49
C LEU A 172 20.42 7.47 13.26
N PHE A 173 20.48 6.24 12.75
CA PHE A 173 21.74 5.52 12.50
C PHE A 173 22.41 5.91 11.17
N ARG A 174 21.63 6.40 10.21
CA ARG A 174 22.04 6.84 8.88
C ARG A 174 21.33 8.16 8.56
N PRO A 175 21.61 9.27 9.30
CA PRO A 175 20.91 10.55 9.13
C PRO A 175 20.95 11.10 7.69
N CYS A 176 21.91 10.63 6.90
CA CYS A 176 22.06 10.84 5.45
C CYS A 176 20.92 10.30 4.56
N MET A 177 20.03 9.46 5.10
CA MET A 177 19.03 8.74 4.32
C MET A 177 17.67 9.48 4.34
N PRO A 178 17.10 9.88 3.19
CA PRO A 178 15.72 10.36 3.12
C PRO A 178 14.76 9.30 3.72
N PRO A 179 13.80 9.66 4.59
CA PRO A 179 13.22 10.99 4.82
C PRO A 179 13.78 11.80 6.02
N SER A 180 15.04 11.57 6.44
CA SER A 180 15.63 12.27 7.59
C SER A 180 15.54 13.81 7.50
N ILE A 181 14.70 14.41 8.35
CA ILE A 181 14.59 15.87 8.50
C ILE A 181 15.91 16.47 9.05
N ALA A 182 16.70 15.67 9.77
CA ALA A 182 18.02 16.09 10.26
C ALA A 182 19.02 16.35 9.13
N ASN A 183 18.89 15.69 7.97
CA ASN A 183 19.69 16.00 6.78
C ASN A 183 19.35 17.38 6.20
N THR A 184 18.12 17.85 6.39
CA THR A 184 17.64 19.12 5.83
C THR A 184 17.91 20.31 6.76
N LEU A 185 18.10 20.06 8.06
CA LEU A 185 18.19 21.10 9.09
C LEU A 185 19.47 21.08 9.96
N ILE A 186 20.28 20.01 9.92
CA ILE A 186 21.36 19.79 10.92
C ILE A 186 22.67 19.25 10.31
N LEU A 187 22.63 18.32 9.34
CA LEU A 187 23.82 17.59 8.89
C LEU A 187 23.90 17.38 7.36
N GLU A 188 25.02 17.76 6.76
CA GLU A 188 25.44 17.36 5.41
C GLU A 188 26.11 15.97 5.41
N CYS A 189 25.97 15.19 4.31
CA CYS A 189 26.27 13.75 4.28
C CYS A 189 26.88 13.26 2.94
N ARG A 190 27.65 12.14 2.94
CA ARG A 190 28.57 11.79 1.81
C ARG A 190 28.62 10.33 1.19
N THR A 191 28.06 9.19 1.71
CA THR A 191 28.33 7.77 1.18
C THR A 191 27.21 6.63 1.38
N GLY A 192 27.39 5.32 0.96
CA GLY A 192 26.36 4.22 0.61
C GLY A 192 26.21 2.77 1.32
N TRP A 193 25.75 1.63 0.67
CA TRP A 193 25.07 0.35 1.23
C TRP A 193 25.16 -1.09 0.49
N GLY A 194 24.67 -2.28 1.04
CA GLY A 194 24.45 -3.64 0.34
C GLY A 194 24.00 -5.01 1.08
N ASP A 195 23.50 -6.06 0.33
CA ASP A 195 23.43 -7.62 0.29
C ASP A 195 22.80 -8.75 1.27
N GLN A 196 22.23 -9.89 0.68
CA GLN A 196 22.00 -11.39 1.09
C GLN A 196 20.59 -12.16 1.18
N ASP A 197 20.50 -13.55 1.07
CA ASP A 197 19.30 -14.44 0.66
C ASP A 197 19.01 -15.90 1.30
N ALA A 198 17.88 -16.64 0.98
CA ALA A 198 17.40 -17.99 1.53
C ALA A 198 16.36 -18.88 0.70
N GLU A 199 15.61 -19.88 1.28
CA GLU A 199 14.61 -20.85 0.64
C GLU A 199 13.52 -21.48 1.59
N LEU A 200 12.37 -22.05 1.11
CA LEU A 200 11.46 -23.16 1.62
C LEU A 200 10.00 -23.15 0.96
N LYS A 201 9.05 -24.16 0.90
CA LYS A 201 8.91 -25.67 0.95
C LYS A 201 7.48 -26.17 0.48
N LEU A 202 7.13 -27.49 0.45
CA LEU A 202 5.96 -28.09 -0.30
C LEU A 202 4.50 -27.98 0.26
N ASP A 203 4.14 -28.57 1.40
CA ASP A 203 2.71 -28.86 1.73
C ASP A 203 1.84 -27.59 1.94
N HIS A 204 2.50 -26.50 2.34
CA HIS A 204 1.94 -25.15 2.33
C HIS A 204 1.44 -24.70 0.95
N GLY A 205 1.87 -25.33 -0.15
CA GLY A 205 1.46 -25.01 -1.51
C GLY A 205 -0.03 -25.20 -1.79
N LEU A 206 -0.67 -26.26 -1.28
CA LEU A 206 -2.11 -26.50 -1.52
C LEU A 206 -3.00 -25.49 -0.77
N ALA A 207 -2.64 -25.17 0.48
CA ALA A 207 -3.32 -24.15 1.27
C ALA A 207 -3.04 -22.74 0.72
N GLY A 208 -1.77 -22.43 0.44
CA GLY A 208 -1.31 -21.17 -0.14
C GLY A 208 -1.95 -20.89 -1.50
N PHE A 209 -2.15 -21.90 -2.34
CA PHE A 209 -2.86 -21.76 -3.61
C PHE A 209 -4.32 -21.31 -3.42
N ARG A 210 -5.03 -21.85 -2.42
CA ARG A 210 -6.40 -21.40 -2.08
C ARG A 210 -6.41 -19.98 -1.51
N VAL A 211 -5.41 -19.60 -0.70
CA VAL A 211 -5.26 -18.20 -0.24
C VAL A 211 -5.01 -17.27 -1.41
N ALA A 212 -4.16 -17.65 -2.37
CA ALA A 212 -3.89 -16.88 -3.58
C ALA A 212 -5.14 -16.72 -4.46
N GLN A 213 -5.97 -17.75 -4.61
CA GLN A 213 -7.27 -17.65 -5.30
C GLN A 213 -8.21 -16.65 -4.62
N VAL A 214 -8.30 -16.65 -3.28
CA VAL A 214 -9.13 -15.69 -2.53
C VAL A 214 -8.58 -14.27 -2.67
N PHE A 215 -7.26 -14.08 -2.57
CA PHE A 215 -6.63 -12.77 -2.74
C PHE A 215 -6.83 -12.21 -4.15
N GLN A 216 -6.60 -13.02 -5.19
CA GLN A 216 -6.84 -12.64 -6.59
C GLN A 216 -8.31 -12.30 -6.86
N ASN A 217 -9.27 -13.03 -6.26
CA ASN A 217 -10.69 -12.69 -6.38
C ASN A 217 -11.02 -11.33 -5.72
N LEU A 218 -10.39 -11.01 -4.57
CA LEU A 218 -10.49 -9.69 -3.94
C LEU A 218 -9.85 -8.61 -4.82
N THR A 219 -8.63 -8.83 -5.33
CA THR A 219 -7.95 -7.92 -6.27
C THR A 219 -8.84 -7.65 -7.49
N ASN A 220 -9.40 -8.67 -8.12
CA ASN A 220 -10.30 -8.53 -9.28
C ASN A 220 -11.62 -7.80 -8.95
N SER A 221 -12.08 -7.86 -7.70
CA SER A 221 -13.27 -7.13 -7.25
C SER A 221 -12.98 -5.65 -6.98
N VAL A 222 -11.81 -5.33 -6.41
CA VAL A 222 -11.36 -3.95 -6.15
C VAL A 222 -10.90 -3.27 -7.44
N MET A 223 -10.12 -3.98 -8.26
CA MET A 223 -9.62 -3.56 -9.56
C MET A 223 -10.64 -3.80 -10.69
N ARG A 224 -11.94 -3.81 -10.37
CA ARG A 224 -13.00 -3.87 -11.39
C ARG A 224 -13.07 -2.53 -12.13
N LYS A 225 -13.61 -2.52 -13.35
CA LYS A 225 -13.89 -1.25 -14.07
C LYS A 225 -14.76 -0.32 -13.19
N PRO A 226 -14.47 0.99 -13.14
CA PRO A 226 -13.47 1.71 -13.94
C PRO A 226 -12.04 1.69 -13.36
N LEU A 227 -11.84 1.24 -12.12
CA LEU A 227 -10.63 1.52 -11.33
C LEU A 227 -9.32 1.00 -11.94
N ASN A 228 -9.28 -0.24 -12.46
CA ASN A 228 -8.05 -0.75 -13.11
C ASN A 228 -7.70 0.03 -14.39
N ASN A 229 -8.69 0.31 -15.23
CA ASN A 229 -8.48 1.11 -16.44
C ASN A 229 -8.00 2.52 -16.09
N LEU A 230 -8.55 3.14 -15.04
CA LEU A 230 -8.11 4.45 -14.56
C LEU A 230 -6.68 4.41 -14.00
N PHE A 231 -6.33 3.38 -13.24
CA PHE A 231 -4.98 3.19 -12.70
C PHE A 231 -3.94 2.99 -13.81
N VAL A 232 -4.20 2.07 -14.75
CA VAL A 232 -3.30 1.82 -15.89
C VAL A 232 -3.19 3.05 -16.80
N LEU A 233 -4.32 3.74 -17.08
CA LEU A 233 -4.30 4.99 -17.83
C LEU A 233 -3.49 6.09 -17.14
N LEU A 234 -3.61 6.25 -15.82
CA LEU A 234 -2.83 7.21 -15.05
C LEU A 234 -1.33 6.89 -15.12
N CYS A 235 -0.95 5.62 -14.99
CA CYS A 235 0.45 5.19 -15.15
C CYS A 235 0.97 5.49 -16.57
N ILE A 236 0.20 5.17 -17.61
CA ILE A 236 0.55 5.48 -19.01
C ILE A 236 0.72 6.99 -19.21
N VAL A 237 -0.23 7.80 -18.76
CA VAL A 237 -0.20 9.26 -18.94
C VAL A 237 0.99 9.88 -18.20
N CYS A 238 1.25 9.49 -16.95
CA CYS A 238 2.43 9.96 -16.22
C CYS A 238 3.75 9.51 -16.88
N GLN A 239 3.82 8.28 -17.40
CA GLN A 239 4.98 7.77 -18.12
C GLN A 239 5.23 8.53 -19.45
N VAL A 240 4.19 8.76 -20.23
CA VAL A 240 4.28 9.47 -21.52
C VAL A 240 4.66 10.94 -21.31
N ILE A 241 4.01 11.64 -20.37
CA ILE A 241 4.31 13.05 -20.08
C ILE A 241 5.76 13.20 -19.58
N SER A 242 6.21 12.33 -18.66
CA SER A 242 7.59 12.40 -18.17
C SER A 242 8.61 12.15 -19.28
N LEU A 243 8.45 11.09 -20.08
CA LEU A 243 9.35 10.82 -21.21
C LEU A 243 9.30 11.90 -22.30
N TYR A 244 8.13 12.50 -22.56
CA TYR A 244 7.98 13.57 -23.55
C TYR A 244 8.76 14.82 -23.14
N VAL A 245 8.53 15.32 -21.91
CA VAL A 245 9.25 16.50 -21.38
C VAL A 245 10.76 16.26 -21.33
N ILE A 246 11.19 15.03 -21.01
CA ILE A 246 12.61 14.63 -21.05
C ILE A 246 13.20 14.73 -22.45
N ILE A 247 12.48 14.37 -23.52
CA ILE A 247 13.04 14.33 -24.88
C ILE A 247 12.93 15.68 -25.59
N THR A 248 11.76 16.33 -25.60
CA THR A 248 11.57 17.59 -26.34
C THR A 248 12.34 18.73 -25.71
N SER A 249 12.36 18.76 -24.38
CA SER A 249 12.70 19.96 -23.63
C SER A 249 14.05 19.86 -22.91
N TRP A 250 14.85 18.81 -23.16
CA TRP A 250 16.11 18.55 -22.42
C TRP A 250 17.10 19.72 -22.43
N ALA A 251 17.17 20.47 -23.53
CA ALA A 251 18.04 21.64 -23.68
C ALA A 251 17.46 22.92 -23.04
N ASN A 252 16.17 22.92 -22.68
CA ASN A 252 15.40 24.10 -22.24
C ASN A 252 14.91 24.01 -20.78
N ILE A 253 14.90 22.82 -20.15
CA ILE A 253 14.46 22.63 -18.76
C ILE A 253 15.63 22.61 -17.78
N SER A 254 15.41 23.09 -16.56
CA SER A 254 16.42 22.99 -15.51
C SER A 254 16.71 21.53 -15.15
N LEU A 255 17.96 21.26 -14.75
CA LEU A 255 18.40 19.94 -14.29
C LEU A 255 17.67 19.47 -13.01
N GLY A 256 17.06 20.42 -12.29
CA GLY A 256 16.03 20.18 -11.29
C GLY A 256 14.85 19.40 -11.88
N VAL A 257 14.13 20.06 -12.79
CA VAL A 257 12.91 19.56 -13.46
C VAL A 257 13.16 18.33 -14.33
N PHE A 258 14.24 18.30 -15.11
CA PHE A 258 14.65 17.14 -15.93
C PHE A 258 14.65 15.85 -15.09
N ALA A 259 15.41 15.86 -13.99
CA ALA A 259 15.54 14.67 -13.18
C ALA A 259 14.23 14.34 -12.43
N PHE A 260 13.40 15.32 -12.05
CA PHE A 260 12.06 15.04 -11.50
C PHE A 260 11.16 14.29 -12.49
N PHE A 261 11.15 14.67 -13.77
CA PHE A 261 10.41 13.91 -14.78
C PHE A 261 11.06 12.56 -15.05
N TYR A 262 12.39 12.46 -15.16
CA TYR A 262 13.10 11.17 -15.24
C TYR A 262 12.69 10.22 -14.12
N LEU A 263 12.46 10.78 -12.95
CA LEU A 263 12.08 10.05 -11.75
C LEU A 263 10.66 9.59 -11.71
N MET A 264 9.72 10.46 -12.06
CA MET A 264 8.34 10.06 -12.30
C MET A 264 8.29 8.94 -13.35
N GLY A 265 9.04 9.09 -14.45
CA GLY A 265 9.17 8.07 -15.49
C GLY A 265 9.90 6.79 -15.05
N PHE A 266 10.72 6.82 -13.99
CA PHE A 266 11.37 5.63 -13.44
C PHE A 266 10.45 4.90 -12.44
N ASP A 267 9.73 5.63 -11.59
CA ASP A 267 8.73 5.09 -10.66
C ASP A 267 7.55 4.45 -11.41
N PHE A 268 7.03 5.11 -12.46
CA PHE A 268 5.97 4.55 -13.29
C PHE A 268 6.48 3.41 -14.19
N PHE A 269 7.74 3.45 -14.66
CA PHE A 269 8.38 2.30 -15.32
C PHE A 269 8.46 1.11 -14.37
N ILE A 270 8.89 1.31 -13.11
CA ILE A 270 8.91 0.26 -12.08
C ILE A 270 7.49 -0.24 -11.78
N MET A 271 6.48 0.63 -11.66
CA MET A 271 5.09 0.16 -11.47
C MET A 271 4.58 -0.66 -12.65
N ILE A 272 4.88 -0.26 -13.89
CA ILE A 272 4.50 -1.02 -15.09
C ILE A 272 5.24 -2.36 -15.13
N HIS A 273 6.57 -2.35 -15.03
CA HIS A 273 7.42 -3.54 -15.20
C HIS A 273 7.54 -4.46 -13.97
N VAL A 274 7.22 -4.00 -12.77
CA VAL A 274 7.24 -4.82 -11.54
C VAL A 274 5.82 -5.12 -11.07
N THR A 275 4.95 -4.13 -10.89
CA THR A 275 3.60 -4.37 -10.35
C THR A 275 2.75 -5.17 -11.33
N LEU A 276 2.62 -4.73 -12.60
CA LEU A 276 1.78 -5.46 -13.58
C LEU A 276 2.41 -6.81 -13.98
N HIS A 277 3.74 -6.89 -14.07
CA HIS A 277 4.42 -8.16 -14.32
C HIS A 277 4.29 -9.14 -13.15
N SER A 278 4.28 -8.67 -11.89
CA SER A 278 4.01 -9.54 -10.72
C SER A 278 2.61 -10.14 -10.75
N GLN A 279 1.61 -9.38 -11.20
CA GLN A 279 0.25 -9.87 -11.44
C GLN A 279 0.22 -10.94 -12.54
N SER A 280 1.04 -10.79 -13.59
CA SER A 280 1.17 -11.85 -14.62
C SER A 280 1.83 -13.14 -14.09
N LYS A 281 2.80 -13.02 -13.19
CA LYS A 281 3.49 -14.18 -12.59
C LYS A 281 2.54 -15.09 -11.82
N SER A 282 1.42 -14.57 -11.28
CA SER A 282 0.41 -15.43 -10.63
C SER A 282 -0.18 -16.46 -11.60
N TYR A 283 -0.43 -16.08 -12.87
CA TYR A 283 -0.96 -16.98 -13.88
C TYR A 283 0.04 -18.09 -14.22
N VAL A 284 1.28 -17.72 -14.55
CA VAL A 284 2.34 -18.67 -14.90
C VAL A 284 2.66 -19.62 -13.74
N ALA A 285 2.74 -19.10 -12.51
CA ALA A 285 2.91 -19.92 -11.31
C ALA A 285 1.73 -20.89 -11.12
N SER A 286 0.49 -20.45 -11.36
CA SER A 286 -0.69 -21.31 -11.23
C SER A 286 -0.77 -22.43 -12.27
N LEU A 287 -0.31 -22.18 -13.50
CA LEU A 287 -0.21 -23.21 -14.53
C LEU A 287 0.85 -24.25 -14.17
N LYS A 288 2.07 -23.81 -13.77
CA LYS A 288 3.13 -24.71 -13.31
C LYS A 288 2.71 -25.53 -12.09
N PHE A 289 1.98 -24.93 -11.14
CA PHE A 289 1.42 -25.63 -10.00
C PHE A 289 0.41 -26.71 -10.42
N ALA A 290 -0.57 -26.35 -11.28
CA ALA A 290 -1.56 -27.29 -11.78
C ALA A 290 -0.92 -28.43 -12.60
N GLU A 291 0.13 -28.13 -13.36
CA GLU A 291 0.91 -29.08 -14.15
C GLU A 291 1.68 -30.08 -13.28
N ASN A 292 2.47 -29.60 -12.32
CA ASN A 292 3.19 -30.47 -11.37
C ASN A 292 2.22 -31.41 -10.65
N MET A 293 1.03 -30.91 -10.31
CA MET A 293 -0.04 -31.67 -9.66
C MET A 293 -0.80 -32.65 -10.58
N LYS A 294 -0.64 -32.61 -11.92
CA LYS A 294 -1.20 -33.62 -12.85
C LYS A 294 -0.70 -35.03 -12.52
N SER A 295 0.57 -35.16 -12.11
CA SER A 295 1.18 -36.42 -11.71
C SER A 295 0.38 -37.12 -10.59
N LEU A 296 0.04 -36.35 -9.56
CA LEU A 296 -0.76 -36.78 -8.39
C LEU A 296 -2.26 -36.90 -8.71
N GLN A 297 -2.76 -36.19 -9.73
CA GLN A 297 -4.16 -36.25 -10.19
C GLN A 297 -4.61 -37.65 -10.60
N SER A 298 -3.67 -38.49 -11.05
CA SER A 298 -3.92 -39.89 -11.41
C SER A 298 -4.31 -40.78 -10.23
N ARG A 299 -3.78 -40.49 -9.03
CA ARG A 299 -3.83 -41.41 -7.87
C ARG A 299 -5.09 -41.31 -7.00
N ASN A 300 -5.85 -40.21 -7.09
CA ASN A 300 -6.97 -39.98 -6.17
C ASN A 300 -8.16 -39.26 -6.86
N PRO A 301 -9.36 -39.88 -6.96
CA PRO A 301 -10.56 -39.26 -7.53
C PRO A 301 -11.01 -37.96 -6.85
N TRP A 302 -10.82 -37.84 -5.53
CA TRP A 302 -11.09 -36.60 -4.79
C TRP A 302 -10.10 -35.50 -5.19
N PHE A 303 -8.82 -35.81 -5.30
CA PHE A 303 -7.80 -34.84 -5.74
C PHE A 303 -8.02 -34.41 -7.20
N ARG A 304 -8.49 -35.32 -8.06
CA ARG A 304 -8.94 -35.00 -9.42
C ARG A 304 -10.12 -34.04 -9.45
N LYS A 305 -11.11 -34.19 -8.55
CA LYS A 305 -12.19 -33.22 -8.35
C LYS A 305 -11.67 -31.88 -7.80
N PHE A 306 -10.75 -31.90 -6.84
CA PHE A 306 -10.14 -30.70 -6.25
C PHE A 306 -9.40 -29.86 -7.30
N LEU A 307 -8.48 -30.44 -8.08
CA LEU A 307 -7.77 -29.71 -9.14
C LEU A 307 -8.72 -29.18 -10.22
N LYS A 308 -9.79 -29.92 -10.56
CA LYS A 308 -10.83 -29.44 -11.48
C LYS A 308 -11.62 -28.22 -10.92
N SER A 309 -11.62 -28.03 -9.60
CA SER A 309 -12.16 -26.84 -8.90
C SER A 309 -11.12 -25.73 -8.64
N CYS A 310 -9.91 -25.86 -9.20
CA CYS A 310 -8.82 -24.90 -9.08
C CYS A 310 -8.53 -24.24 -10.44
N PRO A 311 -9.34 -23.27 -10.90
CA PRO A 311 -8.99 -22.50 -12.10
C PRO A 311 -7.65 -21.75 -11.92
N PRO A 312 -6.86 -21.60 -13.00
CA PRO A 312 -5.63 -20.79 -12.99
C PRO A 312 -5.87 -19.36 -12.51
N LEU A 313 -4.86 -18.79 -11.83
CA LEU A 313 -4.94 -17.45 -11.24
C LEU A 313 -4.87 -16.39 -12.34
N LYS A 314 -5.93 -15.60 -12.53
CA LYS A 314 -6.00 -14.56 -13.56
C LYS A 314 -6.38 -13.21 -12.95
N VAL A 315 -5.40 -12.33 -12.78
CA VAL A 315 -5.67 -10.94 -12.42
C VAL A 315 -6.25 -10.23 -13.64
N GLY A 316 -7.52 -9.83 -13.55
CA GLY A 316 -8.31 -9.36 -14.69
C GLY A 316 -8.11 -7.87 -14.97
N MET A 317 -8.06 -7.50 -16.25
CA MET A 317 -8.04 -6.09 -16.67
C MET A 317 -9.43 -5.42 -16.55
N GLY A 318 -10.48 -6.21 -16.34
CA GLY A 318 -11.87 -5.75 -16.19
C GLY A 318 -12.69 -5.71 -17.50
N ASP A 319 -12.11 -6.10 -18.63
CA ASP A 319 -12.78 -6.29 -19.93
C ASP A 319 -12.98 -7.78 -20.31
N GLY A 320 -12.60 -8.71 -19.42
CA GLY A 320 -12.54 -10.15 -19.68
C GLY A 320 -11.14 -10.68 -19.97
N LYS A 321 -10.18 -9.80 -20.31
CA LYS A 321 -8.76 -10.13 -20.40
C LYS A 321 -8.10 -10.11 -19.02
N PHE A 322 -6.86 -10.59 -18.98
CA PHE A 322 -6.04 -10.70 -17.78
C PHE A 322 -4.61 -10.26 -18.08
N PHE A 323 -3.87 -9.85 -17.05
CA PHE A 323 -2.45 -9.51 -17.19
C PHE A 323 -1.63 -10.77 -17.48
N ASP A 324 -0.97 -10.78 -18.64
CA ASP A 324 -0.01 -11.80 -19.06
C ASP A 324 1.44 -11.26 -18.99
N ALA A 325 2.42 -12.12 -19.27
CA ALA A 325 3.83 -11.75 -19.11
C ALA A 325 4.27 -10.58 -20.01
N LEU A 326 3.60 -10.42 -21.15
CA LEU A 326 3.84 -9.37 -22.13
C LEU A 326 3.07 -8.08 -21.81
N SER A 327 1.98 -8.12 -21.04
CA SER A 327 1.10 -6.96 -20.77
C SER A 327 1.86 -5.74 -20.25
N ALA A 328 2.86 -5.92 -19.38
CA ALA A 328 3.72 -4.83 -18.92
C ALA A 328 4.54 -4.21 -20.07
N PHE A 329 5.12 -5.05 -20.94
CA PHE A 329 5.87 -4.61 -22.11
C PHE A 329 4.96 -3.97 -23.18
N VAL A 330 3.76 -4.49 -23.42
CA VAL A 330 2.78 -3.91 -24.35
C VAL A 330 2.29 -2.54 -23.85
N ILE A 331 2.08 -2.39 -22.53
CA ILE A 331 1.74 -1.10 -21.92
C ILE A 331 2.90 -0.10 -22.03
N PHE A 332 4.13 -0.54 -21.80
CA PHE A 332 5.31 0.32 -21.97
C PHE A 332 5.58 0.67 -23.44
N GLN A 333 5.44 -0.28 -24.36
CA GLN A 333 5.50 -0.04 -25.81
C GLN A 333 4.43 0.97 -26.21
N PHE A 334 3.19 0.85 -25.72
CA PHE A 334 2.16 1.86 -25.97
C PHE A 334 2.55 3.25 -25.43
N CYS A 335 3.29 3.34 -24.33
CA CYS A 335 3.86 4.62 -23.88
C CYS A 335 4.91 5.15 -24.89
N VAL A 336 5.81 4.30 -25.37
CA VAL A 336 6.85 4.66 -26.36
C VAL A 336 6.22 5.03 -27.72
N ASP A 337 5.21 4.30 -28.19
CA ASP A 337 4.48 4.60 -29.41
C ASP A 337 3.76 5.96 -29.29
N ARG A 338 3.11 6.24 -28.15
CA ARG A 338 2.45 7.54 -27.91
C ARG A 338 3.44 8.69 -27.81
N LEU A 339 4.59 8.45 -27.18
CA LEU A 339 5.72 9.38 -27.14
C LEU A 339 6.25 9.70 -28.55
N ILE A 340 6.50 8.69 -29.38
CA ILE A 340 6.95 8.87 -30.77
C ILE A 340 5.92 9.66 -31.59
N ASN A 341 4.62 9.35 -31.44
CA ASN A 341 3.57 10.11 -32.12
C ASN A 341 3.54 11.59 -31.69
N LEU A 342 3.74 11.90 -30.40
CA LEU A 342 3.85 13.28 -29.93
C LEU A 342 5.08 13.99 -30.53
N LEU A 343 6.24 13.32 -30.55
CA LEU A 343 7.49 13.83 -31.14
C LEU A 343 7.44 14.03 -32.67
N LEU A 344 6.53 13.34 -33.36
CA LEU A 344 6.29 13.49 -34.80
C LEU A 344 5.27 14.59 -35.14
N MET A 345 4.40 14.98 -34.20
CA MET A 345 3.46 16.11 -34.38
C MET A 345 4.08 17.47 -34.04
N GLU A 346 5.32 17.50 -33.55
CA GLU A 346 6.09 18.71 -33.24
C GLU A 346 6.99 19.15 -34.42
N LYS A 347 6.90 18.48 -35.58
CA LYS A 347 7.67 18.72 -36.79
C LYS A 347 6.78 19.00 -38.00
#